data_AF-A0A540K471-F1
#
_entry.id   AF-A0A540K471-F1
#
_cell.length_a   1.000
_cell.length_b   1.000
_cell.length_c   1.000
_cell.angle_alpha   90.00
_cell.angle_beta   90.00
_cell.angle_gamma   90.00
#
_symmetry.space_group_name_H-M   'P 1'
#
loop_
_entity.id
_entity.type
_entity.pdbx_description
1 polymer ?
#
loop_
_entity_poly.entity_id
_entity_poly.type
_entity_poly.pdbx_seq_one_letter_code
_entity_poly.pdbx_strand_id
1 'polypeptide(L)'
;MICFVLNASLNHIKSSSVLRNEDPLRTLIYGELKMLGPPLLKLIILLKLVPKMSDQKKTEAKGKKNVHGQRDHLHLALICLKELIMICSSTSHLTGLLEDMVSISTLQHADSNNESETILIIDDQHLRSKELFIVKILKPLFSELLALSFFSEVEIISDMIMIIGCKLPCELSNSHGAWAVSVCKSNEILSSKVGKSIVRLAICLSSPPDDLIISQDLARELLQVIGSEGNEPVKVSEAYPVINHLTSAVLNSCVLHTIEEVIADMDWATKKLKTFSLVYQKMIHFSQNNEQSSELAFEENLYPRAGAVVKVLSSFVSMNLNGTCALSTKK
;
A
#
# COMPACT_ATOMS: atom_id res chain seq x y z
N MET A 1 26.08 15.25 10.40
CA MET A 1 26.68 13.95 10.02
C MET A 1 25.62 12.94 9.60
N ILE A 2 24.57 12.68 10.40
CA ILE A 2 23.48 11.73 10.05
C ILE A 2 22.79 12.09 8.72
N CYS A 3 22.30 13.33 8.54
CA CYS A 3 21.74 13.77 7.24
C CYS A 3 22.70 13.54 6.06
N PHE A 4 24.00 13.80 6.25
CA PHE A 4 24.98 13.63 5.16
C PHE A 4 25.10 12.16 4.76
N VAL A 5 25.25 11.26 5.75
CA VAL A 5 25.33 9.82 5.50
C VAL A 5 24.06 9.31 4.84
N LEU A 6 22.88 9.69 5.36
CA LEU A 6 21.61 9.27 4.78
C LEU A 6 21.41 9.79 3.36
N ASN A 7 21.77 11.04 3.05
CA ASN A 7 21.70 11.57 1.70
C ASN A 7 22.68 10.86 0.75
N ALA A 8 23.90 10.56 1.21
CA ALA A 8 24.86 9.78 0.44
C ALA A 8 24.34 8.35 0.16
N SER A 9 23.77 7.69 1.17
CA SER A 9 23.12 6.38 1.03
C SER A 9 21.95 6.45 0.04
N LEU A 10 21.08 7.45 0.14
CA LEU A 10 19.96 7.63 -0.77
C LEU A 10 20.41 7.79 -2.22
N ASN A 11 21.42 8.64 -2.45
CA ASN A 11 21.97 8.85 -3.77
C ASN A 11 22.60 7.56 -4.34
N HIS A 12 23.30 6.80 -3.51
CA HIS A 12 23.90 5.52 -3.90
C HIS A 12 22.85 4.45 -4.23
N ILE A 13 21.77 4.38 -3.44
CA ILE A 13 20.63 3.51 -3.71
C ILE A 13 20.01 3.89 -5.07
N LYS A 14 19.68 5.17 -5.27
CA LYS A 14 19.06 5.66 -6.51
C LYS A 14 19.94 5.53 -7.75
N SER A 15 21.27 5.71 -7.64
CA SER A 15 22.16 5.52 -8.78
C SER A 15 22.20 4.06 -9.25
N SER A 16 21.98 3.13 -8.32
CA SER A 16 22.04 1.70 -8.60
C SER A 16 20.83 1.19 -9.38
N SER A 17 19.69 1.88 -9.33
CA SER A 17 18.47 1.51 -10.08
C SER A 17 18.60 1.69 -11.61
N VAL A 18 19.66 2.36 -12.08
CA VAL A 18 19.88 2.70 -13.50
C VAL A 18 20.51 1.54 -14.30
N LEU A 19 21.01 0.51 -13.62
CA LEU A 19 21.69 -0.63 -14.25
C LEU A 19 20.69 -1.62 -14.89
N ARG A 20 20.86 -1.90 -16.21
CA ARG A 20 20.01 -2.82 -16.98
C ARG A 20 20.00 -4.24 -16.38
N ASN A 21 18.89 -4.95 -16.58
CA ASN A 21 18.57 -6.23 -15.93
C ASN A 21 19.58 -7.38 -16.16
N GLU A 22 20.51 -7.28 -17.12
CA GLU A 22 21.39 -8.39 -17.51
C GLU A 22 22.87 -8.22 -17.13
N ASP A 23 23.21 -7.19 -16.34
CA ASP A 23 24.60 -6.96 -15.92
C ASP A 23 24.97 -7.84 -14.70
N PRO A 24 25.99 -8.72 -14.76
CA PRO A 24 26.48 -9.48 -13.60
C PRO A 24 26.89 -8.60 -12.41
N LEU A 25 27.32 -7.35 -12.65
CA LEU A 25 27.67 -6.38 -11.62
C LEU A 25 26.45 -5.97 -10.78
N ARG A 26 25.25 -6.09 -11.34
CA ARG A 26 23.98 -5.78 -10.67
C ARG A 26 23.75 -6.66 -9.44
N THR A 27 24.03 -7.96 -9.55
CA THR A 27 23.90 -8.91 -8.44
C THR A 27 24.87 -8.57 -7.30
N LEU A 28 26.10 -8.16 -7.64
CA LEU A 28 27.10 -7.75 -6.65
C LEU A 28 26.68 -6.45 -5.94
N ILE A 29 26.31 -5.42 -6.71
CA ILE A 29 25.88 -4.12 -6.18
C ILE A 29 24.64 -4.26 -5.30
N TYR A 30 23.65 -5.07 -5.70
CA TYR A 30 22.47 -5.30 -4.86
C TYR A 30 22.74 -6.19 -3.65
N GLY A 31 23.70 -7.11 -3.74
CA GLY A 31 24.22 -7.87 -2.61
C GLY A 31 24.88 -6.97 -1.56
N GLU A 32 25.59 -5.93 -1.98
CA GLU A 32 26.18 -4.93 -1.07
C GLU A 32 25.13 -3.96 -0.53
N LEU A 33 24.19 -3.52 -1.36
CA LEU A 33 23.13 -2.60 -0.95
C LEU A 33 22.20 -3.20 0.11
N LYS A 34 21.87 -4.50 0.04
CA LYS A 34 21.02 -5.13 1.07
C LYS A 34 21.63 -5.06 2.47
N MET A 35 22.96 -4.96 2.58
CA MET A 35 23.65 -4.80 3.88
C MET A 35 23.28 -3.49 4.59
N LEU A 36 22.71 -2.51 3.87
CA LEU A 36 22.21 -1.26 4.45
C LEU A 36 20.86 -1.41 5.18
N GLY A 37 20.08 -2.47 4.90
CA GLY A 37 18.75 -2.65 5.51
C GLY A 37 18.80 -2.70 7.05
N PRO A 38 19.54 -3.65 7.63
CA PRO A 38 19.80 -3.75 9.06
C PRO A 38 20.15 -2.43 9.79
N PRO A 39 21.21 -1.68 9.42
CA PRO A 39 21.53 -0.43 10.11
C PRO A 39 20.49 0.67 9.90
N LEU A 40 19.83 0.74 8.72
CA LEU A 40 18.75 1.71 8.48
C LEU A 40 17.56 1.43 9.40
N LEU A 41 17.12 0.17 9.52
CA LEU A 41 16.01 -0.19 10.40
C LEU A 41 16.33 0.11 11.87
N LYS A 42 17.55 -0.24 12.34
CA LYS A 42 18.00 0.12 13.70
C LYS A 42 17.94 1.63 13.93
N LEU A 43 18.42 2.42 12.96
CA LEU A 43 18.38 3.87 13.04
C LEU A 43 16.94 4.40 13.12
N ILE A 44 16.02 3.88 12.30
CA ILE A 44 14.60 4.25 12.34
C ILE A 44 14.00 3.99 13.72
N ILE A 45 14.25 2.81 14.29
CA ILE A 45 13.74 2.46 15.63
C ILE A 45 14.31 3.40 16.70
N LEU A 46 15.61 3.72 16.65
CA LEU A 46 16.24 4.66 17.58
C LEU A 46 15.68 6.09 17.44
N LEU A 47 15.47 6.55 16.20
CA LEU A 47 14.92 7.88 15.94
C LEU A 47 13.46 8.01 16.38
N LYS A 48 12.72 6.90 16.43
CA LYS A 48 11.32 6.82 16.89
C LYS A 48 11.18 6.96 18.42
N LEU A 49 12.10 6.42 19.21
CA LEU A 49 11.94 6.24 20.68
C LEU A 49 12.12 7.50 21.54
N VAL A 50 12.64 8.60 20.99
CA VAL A 50 13.06 9.78 21.77
C VAL A 50 11.95 10.76 22.21
N PRO A 51 10.68 10.74 21.75
CA PRO A 51 9.70 11.73 22.25
C PRO A 51 9.35 11.59 23.75
N LYS A 52 9.70 10.49 24.42
CA LYS A 52 9.22 10.17 25.78
C LYS A 52 10.15 10.54 26.95
N MET A 53 11.24 11.27 26.72
CA MET A 53 12.13 11.70 27.82
C MET A 53 12.19 13.23 27.94
N SER A 54 11.23 13.82 28.66
CA SER A 54 11.50 14.65 29.86
C SER A 54 10.29 15.50 30.24
N ASP A 55 9.47 14.98 31.15
CA ASP A 55 8.96 15.82 32.24
C ASP A 55 10.15 16.22 33.10
N GLN A 56 10.96 17.20 32.66
CA GLN A 56 11.87 17.94 33.53
C GLN A 56 12.42 19.20 32.84
N LYS A 57 11.79 20.32 33.19
CA LYS A 57 12.35 21.67 33.39
C LYS A 57 13.47 22.16 32.43
N LYS A 58 13.11 23.24 31.72
CA LYS A 58 13.95 24.37 31.24
C LYS A 58 14.90 24.10 30.05
N THR A 59 14.44 24.39 28.83
CA THR A 59 15.07 25.33 27.85
C THR A 59 14.29 25.36 26.52
N GLU A 60 13.38 26.32 26.36
CA GLU A 60 12.37 26.32 25.28
C GLU A 60 12.90 26.68 23.86
N ALA A 61 14.15 27.14 23.71
CA ALA A 61 14.70 27.49 22.39
C ALA A 61 15.54 26.37 21.74
N LYS A 62 16.17 25.48 22.51
CA LYS A 62 17.02 24.38 21.98
C LYS A 62 16.23 23.08 21.72
N GLY A 63 15.14 22.83 22.45
CA GLY A 63 14.31 21.63 22.30
C GLY A 63 13.57 21.55 20.95
N LYS A 64 12.95 22.64 20.49
CA LYS A 64 12.18 22.65 19.22
C LYS A 64 13.05 22.38 17.98
N LYS A 65 14.29 22.88 17.96
CA LYS A 65 15.23 22.65 16.84
C LYS A 65 15.75 21.21 16.79
N ASN A 66 15.88 20.56 17.95
CA ASN A 66 16.35 19.17 18.04
C ASN A 66 15.28 18.17 17.61
N VAL A 67 14.03 18.38 18.01
CA VAL A 67 12.88 17.53 17.61
C VAL A 67 12.62 17.63 16.10
N HIS A 68 12.73 18.82 15.51
CA HIS A 68 12.56 18.99 14.06
C HIS A 68 13.66 18.28 13.28
N GLY A 69 14.94 18.47 13.66
CA GLY A 69 16.05 17.78 13.00
C GLY A 69 15.99 16.25 13.15
N GLN A 70 15.47 15.74 14.27
CA GLN A 70 15.26 14.31 14.46
C GLN A 70 14.16 13.74 13.55
N ARG A 71 13.05 14.47 13.40
CA ARG A 71 11.99 14.07 12.47
C ARG A 71 12.51 14.05 11.03
N ASP A 72 13.31 15.05 10.64
CA ASP A 72 13.91 15.09 9.30
C ASP A 72 14.86 13.90 9.08
N HIS A 73 15.62 13.50 10.10
CA HIS A 73 16.44 12.28 10.05
C HIS A 73 15.59 11.02 9.90
N LEU A 74 14.49 10.90 10.64
CA LEU A 74 13.57 9.76 10.56
C LEU A 74 12.95 9.66 9.17
N HIS A 75 12.45 10.79 8.66
CA HIS A 75 11.89 10.91 7.33
C HIS A 75 12.88 10.43 6.26
N LEU A 76 14.11 10.94 6.30
CA LEU A 76 15.13 10.58 5.33
C LEU A 76 15.56 9.12 5.45
N ALA A 77 15.64 8.57 6.66
CA ALA A 77 15.95 7.15 6.88
C ALA A 77 14.84 6.24 6.32
N LEU A 78 13.56 6.61 6.50
CA LEU A 78 12.42 5.90 5.93
C LEU A 78 12.41 5.96 4.40
N ILE A 79 12.76 7.10 3.79
CA ILE A 79 12.93 7.21 2.34
C ILE A 79 14.03 6.25 1.87
N CYS A 80 15.20 6.23 2.54
CA CYS A 80 16.30 5.33 2.17
C CYS A 80 15.84 3.86 2.21
N LEU A 81 15.12 3.47 3.27
CA LEU A 81 14.61 2.11 3.41
C LEU A 81 13.59 1.76 2.33
N LYS A 82 12.65 2.66 2.02
CA LYS A 82 11.66 2.48 0.95
C LYS A 82 12.33 2.27 -0.40
N GLU A 83 13.29 3.12 -0.76
CA GLU A 83 14.02 3.03 -2.02
C GLU A 83 14.83 1.73 -2.10
N LEU A 84 15.47 1.32 -1.00
CA LEU A 84 16.17 0.04 -0.91
C LEU A 84 15.21 -1.14 -1.15
N ILE A 85 14.05 -1.15 -0.49
CA ILE A 85 13.04 -2.20 -0.67
C ILE A 85 12.51 -2.21 -2.10
N MET A 86 12.26 -1.06 -2.71
CA MET A 86 11.78 -0.93 -4.08
C MET A 86 12.77 -1.50 -5.10
N ILE A 87 14.06 -1.23 -4.90
CA ILE A 87 15.11 -1.72 -5.76
C ILE A 87 15.31 -3.24 -5.60
N CYS A 88 15.46 -3.71 -4.35
CA CYS A 88 15.62 -5.13 -4.07
C CYS A 88 14.38 -5.95 -4.49
N SER A 89 13.21 -5.31 -4.50
CA SER A 89 11.95 -5.85 -4.99
C SER A 89 11.98 -6.31 -6.44
N SER A 90 12.79 -5.70 -7.29
CA SER A 90 12.94 -6.05 -8.70
C SER A 90 14.03 -7.11 -8.93
N THR A 91 14.47 -7.78 -7.85
CA THR A 91 15.57 -8.75 -7.85
C THR A 91 15.26 -9.91 -6.91
N SER A 92 16.06 -10.98 -6.97
CA SER A 92 15.97 -12.10 -6.02
C SER A 92 16.46 -11.76 -4.60
N HIS A 93 17.01 -10.56 -4.37
CA HIS A 93 17.62 -10.17 -3.09
C HIS A 93 16.64 -9.68 -2.03
N LEU A 94 15.36 -9.46 -2.36
CA LEU A 94 14.37 -8.94 -1.41
C LEU A 94 14.26 -9.85 -0.18
N THR A 95 14.18 -11.17 -0.34
CA THR A 95 14.01 -12.10 0.78
C THR A 95 15.12 -11.98 1.81
N GLY A 96 16.38 -12.12 1.38
CA GLY A 96 17.51 -12.04 2.31
C GLY A 96 17.59 -10.69 3.02
N LEU A 97 17.28 -9.60 2.32
CA LEU A 97 17.17 -8.27 2.93
C LEU A 97 16.11 -8.24 4.05
N LEU A 98 14.91 -8.77 3.80
CA LEU A 98 13.82 -8.78 4.78
C LEU A 98 14.14 -9.71 5.97
N GLU A 99 14.74 -10.87 5.73
CA GLU A 99 15.18 -11.81 6.77
C GLU A 99 16.17 -11.18 7.74
N ASP A 100 17.20 -10.53 7.20
CA ASP A 100 18.23 -9.84 7.98
C ASP A 100 17.60 -8.75 8.87
N MET A 101 16.59 -8.03 8.34
CA MET A 101 15.89 -6.98 9.07
C MET A 101 14.90 -7.52 10.13
N VAL A 102 14.15 -8.58 9.82
CA VAL A 102 13.23 -9.23 10.76
C VAL A 102 13.99 -9.77 11.97
N SER A 103 15.16 -10.39 11.74
CA SER A 103 16.02 -10.94 12.80
C SER A 103 16.51 -9.91 13.82
N ILE A 104 16.56 -8.63 13.43
CA ILE A 104 16.95 -7.54 14.32
C ILE A 104 15.78 -7.07 15.18
N SER A 105 14.57 -7.09 14.61
CA SER A 105 13.35 -6.68 15.33
C SER A 105 12.95 -7.70 16.39
N THR A 106 13.12 -8.99 16.12
CA THR A 106 12.84 -10.06 17.09
C THR A 106 13.73 -9.94 18.33
N LEU A 107 14.98 -9.50 18.17
CA LEU A 107 15.91 -9.26 19.28
C LEU A 107 15.48 -8.10 20.21
N GLN A 108 14.73 -7.13 19.70
CA GLN A 108 14.29 -5.95 20.47
C GLN A 108 12.93 -6.14 21.16
N HIS A 109 12.14 -7.15 20.78
CA HIS A 109 10.77 -7.39 21.25
C HIS A 109 10.58 -8.83 21.77
N ALA A 110 11.62 -9.41 22.38
CA ALA A 110 11.63 -10.78 22.90
C ALA A 110 10.48 -11.11 23.88
N ASP A 111 9.82 -10.09 24.46
CA ASP A 111 8.72 -10.25 25.41
C ASP A 111 7.31 -10.32 24.77
N SER A 112 7.16 -10.07 23.45
CA SER A 112 5.85 -10.08 22.77
C SER A 112 5.72 -11.16 21.71
N ASN A 113 6.20 -12.37 22.04
CA ASN A 113 6.15 -13.53 21.15
C ASN A 113 4.74 -14.13 21.03
N ASN A 114 3.79 -13.33 20.52
CA ASN A 114 2.54 -13.82 19.96
C ASN A 114 2.76 -13.91 18.45
N GLU A 115 3.39 -15.00 17.99
CA GLU A 115 3.41 -15.33 16.58
C GLU A 115 1.98 -15.68 16.17
N SER A 116 1.43 -14.96 15.18
CA SER A 116 0.12 -15.32 14.63
C SER A 116 0.20 -16.75 14.10
N GLU A 117 -0.78 -17.60 14.41
CA GLU A 117 -0.85 -18.98 13.91
C GLU A 117 -0.66 -19.04 12.38
N THR A 118 -1.15 -18.03 11.67
CA THR A 118 -0.98 -17.87 10.21
C THR A 118 0.49 -17.82 9.77
N ILE A 119 1.39 -17.20 10.55
CA ILE A 119 2.80 -17.03 10.19
C ILE A 119 3.58 -18.33 10.38
N LEU A 120 3.17 -19.17 11.33
CA LEU A 120 3.79 -20.46 11.62
C LEU A 120 3.50 -21.52 10.57
N ILE A 121 2.40 -21.35 9.80
CA ILE A 121 1.94 -22.30 8.78
C ILE A 121 2.56 -22.01 7.39
N ILE A 122 3.26 -20.88 7.22
CA ILE A 122 3.88 -20.54 5.93
C ILE A 122 5.17 -21.33 5.75
N ASP A 123 5.10 -22.40 4.96
CA ASP A 123 6.25 -23.25 4.61
C ASP A 123 7.26 -22.52 3.70
N ASP A 124 6.79 -21.61 2.85
CA ASP A 124 7.66 -20.84 1.95
C ASP A 124 8.38 -19.72 2.71
N GLN A 125 9.68 -19.89 2.90
CA GLN A 125 10.54 -18.95 3.61
C GLN A 125 10.53 -17.52 3.02
N HIS A 126 10.38 -17.38 1.70
CA HIS A 126 10.32 -16.08 1.04
C HIS A 126 9.00 -15.35 1.35
N LEU A 127 7.87 -16.07 1.35
CA LEU A 127 6.57 -15.53 1.77
C LEU A 127 6.56 -15.20 3.25
N ARG A 128 7.10 -16.09 4.09
CA ARG A 128 7.18 -15.90 5.54
C ARG A 128 7.95 -14.63 5.91
N SER A 129 9.05 -14.35 5.22
CA SER A 129 9.88 -13.16 5.48
C SER A 129 9.16 -11.85 5.11
N LYS A 130 8.40 -11.84 4.01
CA LYS A 130 7.57 -10.69 3.63
C LYS A 130 6.45 -10.44 4.64
N GLU A 131 5.74 -11.50 5.01
CA GLU A 131 4.64 -11.45 5.98
C GLU A 131 5.14 -10.95 7.34
N LEU A 132 6.22 -11.53 7.87
CA LEU A 132 6.84 -11.12 9.12
C LEU A 132 7.26 -9.66 9.08
N PHE A 133 7.86 -9.20 7.98
CA PHE A 133 8.27 -7.80 7.87
C PHE A 133 7.08 -6.85 7.91
N ILE A 134 5.98 -7.15 7.23
CA ILE A 134 4.78 -6.31 7.28
C ILE A 134 4.17 -6.34 8.69
N VAL A 135 3.94 -7.52 9.26
CA VAL A 135 3.20 -7.69 10.52
C VAL A 135 4.00 -7.21 11.73
N LYS A 136 5.30 -7.54 11.80
CA LYS A 136 6.12 -7.27 12.99
C LYS A 136 6.85 -5.93 12.93
N ILE A 137 7.01 -5.33 11.74
CA ILE A 137 7.76 -4.07 11.59
C ILE A 137 6.86 -2.97 11.03
N LEU A 138 6.33 -3.13 9.81
CA LEU A 138 5.66 -2.02 9.12
C LEU A 138 4.32 -1.63 9.77
N LYS A 139 3.44 -2.58 10.10
CA LYS A 139 2.15 -2.27 10.75
C LYS A 139 2.32 -1.61 12.13
N PRO A 140 3.21 -2.09 13.02
CA PRO A 140 3.50 -1.41 14.28
C PRO A 140 4.06 0.00 14.06
N LEU A 141 5.04 0.17 13.15
CA LEU A 141 5.57 1.49 12.82
C LEU A 141 4.48 2.43 12.28
N PHE A 142 3.59 1.93 11.42
CA PHE A 142 2.44 2.67 10.92
C PHE A 142 1.58 3.19 12.08
N SER A 143 1.14 2.30 12.98
CA SER A 143 0.26 2.66 14.10
C SER A 143 0.91 3.67 15.03
N GLU A 144 2.19 3.48 15.35
CA GLU A 144 2.93 4.40 16.21
C GLU A 144 3.13 5.77 15.58
N LEU A 145 3.55 5.84 14.30
CA LEU A 145 3.74 7.10 13.59
C LEU A 145 2.40 7.82 13.37
N LEU A 146 1.33 7.08 13.16
CA LEU A 146 -0.01 7.65 13.07
C LEU A 146 -0.45 8.28 14.39
N ALA A 147 -0.23 7.60 15.52
CA ALA A 147 -0.51 8.14 16.85
C ALA A 147 0.32 9.40 17.16
N LEU A 148 1.53 9.51 16.61
CA LEU A 148 2.38 10.70 16.70
C LEU A 148 2.05 11.79 15.66
N SER A 149 1.05 11.58 14.80
CA SER A 149 0.69 12.48 13.68
C SER A 149 1.85 12.73 12.70
N PHE A 150 2.75 11.75 12.53
CA PHE A 150 3.88 11.81 11.59
C PHE A 150 3.41 11.40 10.18
N PHE A 151 2.53 12.22 9.59
CA PHE A 151 1.77 11.85 8.40
C PHE A 151 2.63 11.55 7.17
N SER A 152 3.68 12.33 6.91
CA SER A 152 4.60 12.07 5.79
C SER A 152 5.31 10.73 5.94
N GLU A 153 5.63 10.35 7.18
CA GLU A 153 6.28 9.09 7.51
C GLU A 153 5.29 7.91 7.35
N VAL A 154 4.03 8.10 7.76
CA VAL A 154 2.94 7.13 7.56
C VAL A 154 2.70 6.85 6.08
N GLU A 155 2.76 7.87 5.20
CA GLU A 155 2.69 7.67 3.76
C GLU A 155 3.81 6.75 3.24
N ILE A 156 5.05 6.98 3.70
CA ILE A 156 6.20 6.16 3.31
C ILE A 156 6.05 4.70 3.78
N ILE A 157 5.58 4.48 5.01
CA ILE A 157 5.28 3.12 5.51
C ILE A 157 4.18 2.47 4.67
N SER A 158 3.12 3.22 4.33
CA SER A 158 2.02 2.70 3.50
C SER A 158 2.52 2.24 2.13
N ASP A 159 3.42 3.02 1.51
CA ASP A 159 4.04 2.63 0.24
C ASP A 159 4.88 1.36 0.36
N MET A 160 5.64 1.20 1.45
CA MET A 160 6.40 -0.04 1.69
C MET A 160 5.49 -1.25 1.86
N ILE A 161 4.38 -1.12 2.60
CA ILE A 161 3.38 -2.18 2.75
C ILE A 161 2.80 -2.53 1.37
N MET A 162 2.49 -1.54 0.53
CA MET A 162 1.99 -1.77 -0.82
C MET A 162 3.00 -2.55 -1.69
N ILE A 163 4.26 -2.12 -1.72
CA ILE A 163 5.32 -2.75 -2.54
C ILE A 163 5.49 -4.24 -2.21
N ILE A 164 5.43 -4.59 -0.92
CA ILE A 164 5.61 -5.96 -0.45
C ILE A 164 4.31 -6.75 -0.57
N GLY A 165 3.19 -6.15 -0.15
CA GLY A 165 1.86 -6.77 -0.11
C GLY A 165 1.35 -7.20 -1.48
N CYS A 166 1.56 -6.39 -2.53
CA CYS A 166 1.20 -6.77 -3.91
C CYS A 166 1.99 -7.98 -4.46
N LYS A 167 2.97 -8.50 -3.72
CA LYS A 167 3.75 -9.68 -4.08
C LYS A 167 3.44 -10.89 -3.19
N LEU A 168 2.44 -10.78 -2.34
CA LEU A 168 1.92 -11.88 -1.55
C LEU A 168 0.80 -12.60 -2.31
N PRO A 169 0.59 -13.89 -2.05
CA PRO A 169 -0.62 -14.59 -2.48
C PRO A 169 -1.89 -13.88 -1.98
N CYS A 170 -3.00 -14.09 -2.71
CA CYS A 170 -4.28 -13.43 -2.45
C CYS A 170 -4.71 -13.51 -0.98
N GLU A 171 -4.58 -14.66 -0.32
CA GLU A 171 -5.00 -14.83 1.08
C GLU A 171 -4.24 -13.90 2.05
N LEU A 172 -2.91 -13.84 1.93
CA LEU A 172 -2.08 -12.99 2.78
C LEU A 172 -2.27 -11.51 2.43
N SER A 173 -2.34 -11.18 1.15
CA SER A 173 -2.65 -9.82 0.69
C SER A 173 -3.99 -9.35 1.25
N ASN A 174 -5.04 -10.18 1.14
CA ASN A 174 -6.38 -9.87 1.63
C ASN A 174 -6.39 -9.60 3.13
N SER A 175 -5.58 -10.34 3.92
CA SER A 175 -5.45 -10.07 5.37
C SER A 175 -4.93 -8.65 5.65
N HIS A 176 -4.08 -8.13 4.77
CA HIS A 176 -3.52 -6.78 4.88
C HIS A 176 -4.49 -5.72 4.36
N GLY A 177 -5.26 -6.03 3.29
CA GLY A 177 -6.39 -5.23 2.86
C GLY A 177 -7.43 -5.07 3.97
N ALA A 178 -7.83 -6.17 4.61
CA ALA A 178 -8.76 -6.18 5.74
C ALA A 178 -8.24 -5.38 6.95
N TRP A 179 -6.94 -5.47 7.25
CA TRP A 179 -6.31 -4.60 8.25
C TRP A 179 -6.43 -3.12 7.88
N ALA A 180 -6.16 -2.74 6.63
CA ALA A 180 -6.28 -1.35 6.18
C ALA A 180 -7.75 -0.86 6.22
N VAL A 181 -8.72 -1.71 5.87
CA VAL A 181 -10.15 -1.44 6.10
C VAL A 181 -10.43 -1.16 7.58
N SER A 182 -9.90 -2.00 8.48
CA SER A 182 -10.07 -1.78 9.93
C SER A 182 -9.48 -0.43 10.38
N VAL A 183 -8.35 0.00 9.82
CA VAL A 183 -7.78 1.32 10.09
C VAL A 183 -8.72 2.43 9.64
N CYS A 184 -9.28 2.33 8.42
CA CYS A 184 -10.24 3.29 7.88
C CYS A 184 -11.51 3.43 8.72
N LYS A 185 -11.97 2.32 9.34
CA LYS A 185 -13.16 2.28 10.20
C LYS A 185 -12.91 2.77 11.63
N SER A 186 -11.68 2.70 12.12
CA SER A 186 -11.37 2.95 13.54
C SER A 186 -10.73 4.31 13.81
N ASN A 187 -10.31 5.05 12.79
CA ASN A 187 -9.54 6.28 12.96
C ASN A 187 -10.11 7.43 12.12
N GLU A 188 -10.39 8.56 12.77
CA GLU A 188 -10.59 9.82 12.06
C GLU A 188 -9.22 10.35 11.62
N ILE A 189 -9.00 10.40 10.30
CA ILE A 189 -7.75 10.85 9.70
C ILE A 189 -7.96 12.24 9.11
N LEU A 190 -7.19 13.21 9.60
CA LEU A 190 -7.30 14.61 9.15
C LEU A 190 -6.38 14.92 7.96
N SER A 191 -5.37 14.08 7.70
CA SER A 191 -4.47 14.23 6.55
C SER A 191 -5.04 13.53 5.31
N SER A 192 -5.41 14.31 4.29
CA SER A 192 -5.94 13.79 3.03
C SER A 192 -4.98 12.83 2.31
N LYS A 193 -3.67 13.06 2.41
CA LYS A 193 -2.66 12.16 1.84
C LYS A 193 -2.60 10.82 2.55
N VAL A 194 -2.62 10.83 3.89
CA VAL A 194 -2.63 9.59 4.67
C VAL A 194 -3.93 8.82 4.45
N GLY A 195 -5.07 9.51 4.46
CA GLY A 195 -6.36 8.89 4.14
C GLY A 195 -6.33 8.20 2.78
N LYS A 196 -5.79 8.89 1.75
CA LYS A 196 -5.60 8.31 0.41
C LYS A 196 -4.74 7.05 0.44
N SER A 197 -3.60 7.07 1.13
CA SER A 197 -2.69 5.94 1.19
C SER A 197 -3.32 4.72 1.86
N ILE A 198 -4.09 4.90 2.95
CA ILE A 198 -4.76 3.81 3.66
C ILE A 198 -5.91 3.23 2.81
N VAL A 199 -6.74 4.09 2.20
CA VAL A 199 -7.81 3.64 1.30
C VAL A 199 -7.24 2.87 0.11
N ARG A 200 -6.13 3.36 -0.47
CA ARG A 200 -5.45 2.65 -1.56
C ARG A 200 -4.96 1.27 -1.10
N LEU A 201 -4.38 1.15 0.10
CA LEU A 201 -4.01 -0.15 0.67
C LEU A 201 -5.22 -1.08 0.83
N ALA A 202 -6.32 -0.55 1.37
CA ALA A 202 -7.55 -1.32 1.58
C ALA A 202 -8.09 -1.92 0.27
N ILE A 203 -8.07 -1.15 -0.83
CA ILE A 203 -8.57 -1.61 -2.12
C ILE A 203 -7.53 -2.49 -2.82
N CYS A 204 -6.29 -2.01 -3.02
CA CYS A 204 -5.31 -2.68 -3.88
C CYS A 204 -4.71 -3.96 -3.27
N LEU A 205 -4.80 -4.16 -1.96
CA LEU A 205 -4.40 -5.42 -1.31
C LEU A 205 -5.56 -6.40 -1.13
N SER A 206 -6.77 -6.01 -1.51
CA SER A 206 -7.92 -6.91 -1.55
C SER A 206 -8.06 -7.50 -2.94
N SER A 207 -8.28 -8.81 -3.01
CA SER A 207 -8.49 -9.53 -4.27
C SER A 207 -9.97 -9.49 -4.66
N PRO A 208 -10.31 -9.72 -5.94
CA PRO A 208 -11.71 -9.89 -6.34
C PRO A 208 -12.41 -10.99 -5.52
N PRO A 209 -13.66 -10.78 -5.08
CA PRO A 209 -14.53 -9.62 -5.35
C PRO A 209 -14.43 -8.46 -4.35
N ASP A 210 -13.61 -8.61 -3.29
CA ASP A 210 -13.61 -7.71 -2.13
C ASP A 210 -13.12 -6.30 -2.46
N ASP A 211 -12.21 -6.17 -3.42
CA ASP A 211 -11.71 -4.87 -3.92
C ASP A 211 -12.84 -3.92 -4.33
N LEU A 212 -13.80 -4.42 -5.12
CA LEU A 212 -14.93 -3.63 -5.59
C LEU A 212 -16.06 -3.52 -4.57
N ILE A 213 -16.21 -4.49 -3.65
CA ILE A 213 -17.13 -4.36 -2.52
C ILE A 213 -16.69 -3.21 -1.61
N ILE A 214 -15.41 -3.17 -1.25
CA ILE A 214 -14.82 -2.08 -0.45
C ILE A 214 -14.96 -0.75 -1.19
N SER A 215 -14.66 -0.72 -2.50
CA SER A 215 -14.81 0.49 -3.30
C SER A 215 -16.25 1.00 -3.33
N GLN A 216 -17.23 0.09 -3.38
CA GLN A 216 -18.66 0.45 -3.36
C GLN A 216 -19.07 1.03 -2.01
N ASP A 217 -18.62 0.42 -0.91
CA ASP A 217 -18.88 0.92 0.44
C ASP A 217 -18.28 2.32 0.63
N LEU A 218 -17.02 2.50 0.24
CA LEU A 218 -16.36 3.81 0.29
C LEU A 218 -17.08 4.86 -0.57
N ALA A 219 -17.54 4.50 -1.77
CA ALA A 219 -18.29 5.39 -2.64
C ALA A 219 -19.64 5.81 -2.04
N ARG A 220 -20.31 4.90 -1.33
CA ARG A 220 -21.57 5.19 -0.62
C ARG A 220 -21.36 6.18 0.52
N GLU A 221 -20.30 6.00 1.30
CA GLU A 221 -19.97 6.92 2.39
C GLU A 221 -19.47 8.27 1.89
N LEU A 222 -18.71 8.28 0.79
CA LEU A 222 -18.33 9.52 0.09
C LEU A 222 -19.55 10.31 -0.36
N LEU A 223 -20.60 9.64 -0.85
CA LEU A 223 -21.84 10.28 -1.28
C LEU A 223 -22.52 11.01 -0.12
N GLN A 224 -22.51 10.43 1.08
CA GLN A 224 -23.06 11.08 2.26
C GLN A 224 -22.24 12.31 2.67
N VAL A 225 -20.91 12.22 2.63
CA VAL A 225 -20.01 13.30 3.07
C VAL A 225 -19.92 14.45 2.06
N ILE A 226 -20.01 14.15 0.76
CA ILE A 226 -20.02 15.14 -0.32
C ILE A 226 -21.43 15.73 -0.50
N GLY A 227 -22.45 14.91 -0.26
CA GLY A 227 -23.86 15.25 -0.43
C GLY A 227 -24.39 14.93 -1.83
N SER A 228 -25.72 14.88 -1.90
CA SER A 228 -26.49 14.71 -3.14
C SER A 228 -27.55 15.80 -3.25
N GLU A 229 -28.21 15.89 -4.39
CA GLU A 229 -29.40 16.74 -4.50
C GLU A 229 -30.43 16.35 -3.42
N GLY A 230 -30.92 17.34 -2.67
CA GLY A 230 -31.93 17.16 -1.62
C GLY A 230 -31.42 16.61 -0.27
N ASN A 231 -30.13 16.24 -0.14
CA ASN A 231 -29.57 15.75 1.12
C ASN A 231 -28.40 16.61 1.59
N GLU A 232 -28.43 17.01 2.87
CA GLU A 232 -27.34 17.76 3.47
C GLU A 232 -26.09 16.88 3.63
N PRO A 233 -24.89 17.36 3.23
CA PRO A 233 -23.65 16.62 3.43
C PRO A 233 -23.32 16.44 4.91
N VAL A 234 -22.92 15.23 5.30
CA VAL A 234 -22.40 14.97 6.66
C VAL A 234 -20.92 15.34 6.75
N LYS A 235 -20.45 15.79 7.93
CA LYS A 235 -19.05 16.23 8.09
C LYS A 235 -18.03 15.09 8.12
N VAL A 236 -18.43 13.93 8.63
CA VAL A 236 -17.61 12.73 8.85
C VAL A 236 -18.53 11.53 8.67
N SER A 237 -18.07 10.50 7.97
CA SER A 237 -18.78 9.21 7.86
C SER A 237 -18.67 8.45 9.18
N GLU A 238 -19.79 7.88 9.65
CA GLU A 238 -19.81 7.05 10.85
C GLU A 238 -19.16 5.68 10.61
N ALA A 239 -19.38 5.10 9.43
CA ALA A 239 -18.84 3.78 9.10
C ALA A 239 -17.35 3.82 8.76
N TYR A 240 -16.88 4.92 8.16
CA TYR A 240 -15.50 5.11 7.74
C TYR A 240 -15.03 6.53 8.11
N PRO A 241 -14.62 6.79 9.37
CA PRO A 241 -14.20 8.12 9.82
C PRO A 241 -13.02 8.74 9.05
N VAL A 242 -12.26 7.91 8.32
CA VAL A 242 -11.26 8.37 7.34
C VAL A 242 -11.88 9.25 6.25
N ILE A 243 -13.18 9.08 5.94
CA ILE A 243 -13.96 9.88 5.01
C ILE A 243 -14.63 11.02 5.79
N ASN A 244 -14.12 12.22 5.60
CA ASN A 244 -14.64 13.44 6.21
C ASN A 244 -14.45 14.62 5.26
N HIS A 245 -14.95 15.79 5.65
CA HIS A 245 -14.88 17.02 4.85
C HIS A 245 -13.46 17.45 4.44
N LEU A 246 -12.40 16.97 5.10
CA LEU A 246 -11.01 17.27 4.76
C LEU A 246 -10.41 16.26 3.75
N THR A 247 -10.90 15.03 3.76
CA THR A 247 -10.34 13.91 2.97
C THR A 247 -11.20 13.54 1.76
N SER A 248 -12.51 13.80 1.81
CA SER A 248 -13.51 13.31 0.86
C SER A 248 -13.15 13.59 -0.59
N ALA A 249 -12.70 14.80 -0.93
CA ALA A 249 -12.31 15.15 -2.29
C ALA A 249 -11.16 14.27 -2.83
N VAL A 250 -10.12 14.04 -2.02
CA VAL A 250 -8.96 13.23 -2.42
C VAL A 250 -9.32 11.75 -2.48
N LEU A 251 -10.16 11.28 -1.55
CA LEU A 251 -10.64 9.90 -1.52
C LEU A 251 -11.57 9.60 -2.69
N ASN A 252 -12.42 10.56 -3.08
CA ASN A 252 -13.26 10.50 -4.27
C ASN A 252 -12.43 10.26 -5.53
N SER A 253 -11.39 11.07 -5.75
CA SER A 253 -10.46 10.88 -6.86
C SER A 253 -9.68 9.56 -6.74
N CYS A 254 -9.35 9.12 -5.53
CA CYS A 254 -8.64 7.85 -5.32
C CYS A 254 -9.47 6.66 -5.77
N VAL A 255 -10.74 6.59 -5.33
CA VAL A 255 -11.64 5.48 -5.70
C VAL A 255 -11.89 5.50 -7.20
N LEU A 256 -12.18 6.67 -7.80
CA LEU A 256 -12.37 6.78 -9.26
C LEU A 256 -11.14 6.30 -10.03
N HIS A 257 -9.93 6.69 -9.62
CA HIS A 257 -8.70 6.25 -10.26
C HIS A 257 -8.51 4.73 -10.18
N THR A 258 -8.82 4.11 -9.04
CA THR A 258 -8.78 2.66 -8.92
C THR A 258 -9.80 1.97 -9.81
N ILE A 259 -11.00 2.56 -9.97
CA ILE A 259 -12.00 2.04 -10.92
C ILE A 259 -11.52 2.18 -12.37
N GLU A 260 -10.85 3.27 -12.73
CA GLU A 260 -10.22 3.43 -14.05
C GLU A 260 -9.18 2.33 -14.32
N GLU A 261 -8.34 2.00 -13.35
CA GLU A 261 -7.38 0.89 -13.43
C GLU A 261 -8.10 -0.46 -13.64
N VAL A 262 -9.16 -0.74 -12.87
CA VAL A 262 -9.97 -1.96 -13.01
C VAL A 262 -10.61 -2.05 -14.39
N ILE A 263 -11.13 -0.95 -14.93
CA ILE A 263 -11.71 -0.91 -16.28
C ILE A 263 -10.63 -1.19 -17.33
N ALA A 264 -9.44 -0.61 -17.18
CA ALA A 264 -8.32 -0.87 -18.09
C ALA A 264 -7.90 -2.35 -18.08
N ASP A 265 -7.84 -2.97 -16.91
CA ASP A 265 -7.55 -4.40 -16.76
C ASP A 265 -8.64 -5.28 -17.40
N MET A 266 -9.91 -4.91 -17.21
CA MET A 266 -11.04 -5.61 -17.84
C MET A 266 -11.04 -5.48 -19.37
N ASP A 267 -10.70 -4.30 -19.91
CA ASP A 267 -10.57 -4.08 -21.36
C ASP A 267 -9.40 -4.92 -21.92
N TRP A 268 -8.27 -4.95 -21.22
CA TRP A 268 -7.15 -5.81 -21.58
C TRP A 268 -7.53 -7.30 -21.56
N ALA A 269 -8.21 -7.75 -20.50
CA ALA A 269 -8.70 -9.12 -20.35
C ALA A 269 -9.68 -9.50 -21.47
N THR A 270 -10.59 -8.59 -21.82
CA THR A 270 -11.55 -8.76 -22.93
C THR A 270 -10.84 -8.86 -24.28
N LYS A 271 -9.82 -8.03 -24.53
CA LYS A 271 -9.00 -8.10 -25.76
C LYS A 271 -8.26 -9.44 -25.86
N LYS A 272 -7.74 -9.94 -24.73
CA LYS A 272 -7.11 -11.27 -24.66
C LYS A 272 -8.10 -12.38 -24.97
N LEU A 273 -9.28 -12.38 -24.34
CA LEU A 273 -10.36 -13.33 -24.67
C LEU A 273 -10.68 -13.36 -26.16
N LYS A 274 -10.92 -12.19 -26.77
CA LYS A 274 -11.20 -12.10 -28.22
C LYS A 274 -10.08 -12.68 -29.08
N THR A 275 -8.83 -12.49 -28.66
CA THR A 275 -7.66 -13.06 -29.36
C THR A 275 -7.64 -14.57 -29.24
N PHE A 276 -7.88 -15.13 -28.05
CA PHE A 276 -7.96 -16.58 -27.85
C PHE A 276 -9.09 -17.20 -28.65
N SER A 277 -10.28 -16.58 -28.64
CA SER A 277 -11.43 -17.04 -29.42
C SER A 277 -11.14 -17.08 -30.93
N LEU A 278 -10.47 -16.06 -31.48
CA LEU A 278 -10.07 -16.00 -32.90
C LEU A 278 -8.98 -17.04 -33.25
N VAL A 279 -8.02 -17.27 -32.35
CA VAL A 279 -6.99 -18.30 -32.53
C VAL A 279 -7.62 -19.69 -32.48
N TYR A 280 -8.55 -19.91 -31.56
CA TYR A 280 -9.28 -21.15 -31.42
C TYR A 280 -10.14 -21.42 -32.66
N GLN A 281 -10.93 -20.44 -33.13
CA GLN A 281 -11.69 -20.57 -34.38
C GLN A 281 -10.82 -20.95 -35.60
N LYS A 282 -9.55 -20.51 -35.63
CA LYS A 282 -8.58 -20.93 -36.66
C LYS A 282 -7.98 -22.32 -36.41
N MET A 283 -7.86 -22.75 -35.15
CA MET A 283 -7.36 -24.07 -34.73
C MET A 283 -8.42 -25.18 -34.66
N ILE A 284 -9.73 -24.88 -34.68
CA ILE A 284 -10.84 -25.86 -34.72
C ILE A 284 -10.74 -26.80 -35.94
N HIS A 285 -9.89 -26.50 -36.94
CA HIS A 285 -9.52 -27.48 -37.96
C HIS A 285 -8.68 -28.67 -37.45
N PHE A 286 -8.17 -28.69 -36.21
CA PHE A 286 -7.17 -29.68 -35.77
C PHE A 286 -7.29 -30.32 -34.38
N SER A 287 -8.11 -29.88 -33.42
CA SER A 287 -8.37 -30.71 -32.22
C SER A 287 -9.57 -30.27 -31.38
N GLN A 288 -10.40 -31.24 -30.98
CA GLN A 288 -11.42 -31.12 -29.94
C GLN A 288 -10.87 -31.75 -28.66
N ASN A 289 -10.67 -30.96 -27.60
CA ASN A 289 -11.15 -31.21 -26.22
C ASN A 289 -10.36 -30.43 -25.15
N ASN A 290 -11.10 -30.08 -24.07
CA ASN A 290 -10.68 -29.56 -22.76
C ASN A 290 -10.35 -28.06 -22.55
N GLU A 291 -10.17 -27.22 -23.57
CA GLU A 291 -9.84 -25.79 -23.33
C GLU A 291 -11.07 -24.84 -23.31
N GLN A 292 -12.22 -25.25 -23.84
CA GLN A 292 -13.46 -24.45 -23.85
C GLN A 292 -13.99 -24.09 -22.44
N SER A 293 -13.71 -24.92 -21.43
CA SER A 293 -14.14 -24.65 -20.05
C SER A 293 -13.37 -23.50 -19.38
N SER A 294 -12.14 -23.21 -19.83
CA SER A 294 -11.33 -22.13 -19.27
C SER A 294 -11.69 -20.75 -19.84
N GLU A 295 -12.13 -20.68 -21.10
CA GLU A 295 -12.58 -19.43 -21.74
C GLU A 295 -13.92 -18.97 -21.14
N LEU A 296 -14.88 -19.90 -21.00
CA LEU A 296 -16.18 -19.64 -20.36
C LEU A 296 -16.02 -19.21 -18.90
N ALA A 297 -15.18 -19.89 -18.11
CA ALA A 297 -14.93 -19.50 -16.73
C ALA A 297 -14.29 -18.11 -16.61
N PHE A 298 -13.47 -17.69 -17.57
CA PHE A 298 -12.87 -16.34 -17.55
C PHE A 298 -13.88 -15.25 -17.95
N GLU A 299 -14.76 -15.51 -18.92
CA GLU A 299 -15.87 -14.62 -19.27
C GLU A 299 -16.89 -14.48 -18.13
N GLU A 300 -17.24 -15.59 -17.48
CA GLU A 300 -18.15 -15.64 -16.33
C GLU A 300 -17.63 -14.83 -15.13
N ASN A 301 -16.31 -14.64 -15.01
CA ASN A 301 -15.70 -13.80 -13.97
C ASN A 301 -15.69 -12.30 -14.34
N LEU A 302 -15.70 -11.93 -15.63
CA LEU A 302 -15.72 -10.53 -16.07
C LEU A 302 -17.09 -9.87 -15.88
N TYR A 303 -18.18 -10.60 -16.10
CA TYR A 303 -19.53 -10.04 -16.04
C TYR A 303 -19.93 -9.52 -14.64
N PRO A 304 -19.77 -10.29 -13.54
CA PRO A 304 -20.02 -9.80 -12.19
C PRO A 304 -19.14 -8.59 -11.83
N ARG A 305 -17.89 -8.59 -12.33
CA ARG A 305 -16.95 -7.50 -12.10
C ARG A 305 -17.41 -6.20 -12.79
N ALA A 306 -17.92 -6.28 -14.02
CA ALA A 306 -18.56 -5.15 -14.70
C ALA A 306 -19.78 -4.63 -13.94
N GLY A 307 -20.63 -5.53 -13.45
CA GLY A 307 -21.77 -5.16 -12.59
C GLY A 307 -21.34 -4.45 -11.31
N ALA A 308 -20.25 -4.89 -10.68
CA ALA A 308 -19.70 -4.26 -9.48
C ALA A 308 -19.12 -2.86 -9.77
N VAL A 309 -18.41 -2.67 -10.90
CA VAL A 309 -17.95 -1.34 -11.34
C VAL A 309 -19.12 -0.37 -11.51
N VAL A 310 -20.21 -0.79 -12.17
CA VAL A 310 -21.41 0.04 -12.34
C VAL A 310 -21.99 0.44 -10.98
N LYS A 311 -22.04 -0.49 -10.01
CA LYS A 311 -22.51 -0.19 -8.66
C LYS A 311 -21.66 0.86 -7.97
N VAL A 312 -20.32 0.77 -8.08
CA VAL A 312 -19.42 1.79 -7.54
C VAL A 312 -19.71 3.15 -8.18
N LEU A 313 -19.72 3.21 -9.52
CA LEU A 313 -19.92 4.46 -10.27
C LEU A 313 -21.29 5.09 -10.02
N SER A 314 -22.32 4.29 -9.73
CA SER A 314 -23.67 4.80 -9.48
C SER A 314 -23.71 5.82 -8.32
N SER A 315 -22.91 5.63 -7.27
CA SER A 315 -22.79 6.60 -6.17
C SER A 315 -22.22 7.94 -6.65
N PHE A 316 -21.22 7.94 -7.53
CA PHE A 316 -20.58 9.17 -8.02
C PHE A 316 -21.49 10.00 -8.92
N VAL A 317 -22.37 9.35 -9.69
CA VAL A 317 -23.36 10.04 -10.53
C VAL A 317 -24.33 10.86 -9.66
N SER A 318 -24.62 10.41 -8.45
CA SER A 318 -25.51 11.09 -7.51
C SER A 318 -24.82 12.16 -6.64
N MET A 319 -23.49 12.31 -6.71
CA MET A 319 -22.74 13.25 -5.88
C MET A 319 -22.79 14.68 -6.42
N ASN A 320 -22.88 15.65 -5.52
CA ASN A 320 -22.71 17.07 -5.83
C ASN A 320 -21.22 17.42 -6.03
N LEU A 321 -20.63 16.97 -7.13
CA LEU A 321 -19.21 17.16 -7.43
C LEU A 321 -18.91 18.60 -7.89
N ASN A 322 -18.03 19.29 -7.14
CA ASN A 322 -17.48 20.58 -7.58
C ASN A 322 -16.44 20.38 -8.72
N GLY A 323 -16.23 21.43 -9.52
CA GLY A 323 -15.70 21.40 -10.91
C GLY A 323 -14.37 20.69 -11.20
N THR A 324 -13.55 20.31 -10.22
CA THR A 324 -12.33 19.50 -10.46
C THR A 324 -12.64 18.00 -10.56
N CYS A 325 -13.69 17.51 -9.90
CA CYS A 325 -14.15 16.12 -9.99
C CYS A 325 -15.12 15.88 -11.16
N ALA A 326 -15.78 16.94 -11.66
CA ALA A 326 -16.70 16.85 -12.80
C ALA A 326 -16.01 16.60 -14.16
N LEU A 327 -14.67 16.68 -14.21
CA LEU A 327 -13.89 16.51 -15.44
C LEU A 327 -13.52 15.05 -15.73
N SER A 328 -13.44 14.17 -14.72
CA SER A 328 -13.21 12.73 -14.94
C SER A 328 -14.48 11.98 -15.35
N THR A 329 -15.66 12.52 -15.06
CA THR A 329 -16.96 11.96 -15.46
C THR A 329 -17.43 12.44 -16.85
N LYS A 330 -16.65 13.29 -17.52
CA LYS A 330 -16.97 13.89 -18.83
C LYS A 330 -15.97 13.56 -19.95
N LYS A 331 -15.14 12.52 -19.78
CA LYS A 331 -14.33 11.97 -20.87
C LYS A 331 -14.79 10.58 -21.25
#